data_AF-A0A8S9PDJ2-F1
#
_entry.id   AF-A0A8S9PDJ2-F1
#
_cell.length_a   1.000
_cell.length_b   1.000
_cell.length_c   1.000
_cell.angle_alpha   90.00
_cell.angle_beta   90.00
_cell.angle_gamma   90.00
#
_symmetry.space_group_name_H-M   'P 1'
#
loop_
_entity.id
_entity.type
_entity.pdbx_description
1 polymer ?
#
loop_
_entity_poly.entity_id
_entity_poly.type
_entity_poly.pdbx_seq_one_letter_code
_entity_poly.pdbx_strand_id
1 'polypeptide(L)'
;MDSPTSPAQNPSSVHAHSIISSLLTFPDSSPLSIVSCFHRELEQALASASDDASVQERLVDRTLQLVSILLESTKRSFRKRATAHNSSSWFLPPELTVKVFSMVDTKSLMRAAACCTMFNKCAMDRFAYAHVDLTTATSQVDSKVVCNLIHRAGKELR
;
A
#
# COMPACT_ATOMS: atom_id res chain seq x y z
N MET A 1 -14.01 34.80 -27.06
CA MET A 1 -14.54 33.47 -26.74
C MET A 1 -13.39 32.50 -26.99
N ASP A 2 -12.44 32.44 -26.06
CA ASP A 2 -11.26 31.60 -26.21
C ASP A 2 -11.61 30.20 -25.72
N SER A 3 -11.52 29.23 -26.64
CA SER A 3 -11.71 27.81 -26.31
C SER A 3 -10.55 27.33 -25.44
N PRO A 4 -10.79 26.54 -24.39
CA PRO A 4 -9.71 26.04 -23.56
C PRO A 4 -8.93 24.97 -24.33
N THR A 5 -7.68 25.29 -24.65
CA THR A 5 -6.69 24.36 -25.20
C THR A 5 -6.52 23.18 -24.25
N SER A 6 -6.95 21.99 -24.68
CA SER A 6 -6.74 20.75 -23.94
C SER A 6 -5.24 20.52 -23.73
N PRO A 7 -4.75 20.30 -22.50
CA PRO A 7 -3.34 20.02 -22.28
C PRO A 7 -2.99 18.71 -22.99
N ALA A 8 -1.95 18.74 -23.82
CA ALA A 8 -1.42 17.58 -24.52
C ALA A 8 -1.17 16.45 -23.50
N GLN A 9 -1.96 15.37 -23.58
CA GLN A 9 -1.81 14.24 -22.68
C GLN A 9 -0.46 13.57 -22.92
N ASN A 10 0.30 13.36 -21.85
CA ASN A 10 1.58 12.65 -21.90
C ASN A 10 1.35 11.25 -22.53
N PRO A 11 2.08 10.85 -23.58
CA PRO A 11 1.87 9.58 -24.27
C PRO A 11 1.95 8.38 -23.32
N SER A 12 2.81 8.43 -22.30
CA SER A 12 2.89 7.39 -21.27
C SER A 12 1.59 7.21 -20.47
N SER A 13 0.85 8.30 -20.24
CA SER A 13 -0.44 8.29 -19.54
C SER A 13 -1.52 7.61 -20.37
N VAL A 14 -1.55 7.89 -21.68
CA VAL A 14 -2.53 7.29 -22.61
C VAL A 14 -2.32 5.78 -22.70
N HIS A 15 -1.07 5.33 -22.86
CA HIS A 15 -0.75 3.90 -22.89
C HIS A 15 -1.07 3.20 -21.57
N ALA A 16 -0.74 3.82 -20.43
CA ALA A 16 -1.08 3.27 -19.12
C ALA A 16 -2.60 3.13 -18.94
N HIS A 17 -3.38 4.14 -19.34
CA HIS A 17 -4.84 4.08 -19.26
C HIS A 17 -5.42 2.92 -20.06
N SER A 18 -4.94 2.72 -21.31
CA SER A 18 -5.36 1.61 -22.15
C SER A 18 -5.06 0.25 -21.51
N ILE A 19 -3.83 0.04 -21.00
CA ILE A 19 -3.45 -1.20 -20.32
C ILE A 19 -4.35 -1.48 -19.12
N ILE A 20 -4.59 -0.47 -18.27
CA ILE A 20 -5.47 -0.62 -17.10
C ILE A 20 -6.90 -0.95 -17.53
N SER A 21 -7.43 -0.27 -18.56
CA SER A 21 -8.76 -0.55 -19.09
C SER A 21 -8.89 -2.01 -19.55
N SER A 22 -7.91 -2.50 -20.33
CA SER A 22 -7.86 -3.89 -20.80
C SER A 22 -7.76 -4.91 -19.67
N LEU A 23 -7.05 -4.60 -18.58
CA LEU A 23 -6.99 -5.47 -17.42
C LEU A 23 -8.32 -5.55 -16.67
N LEU A 24 -9.04 -4.43 -16.58
CA LEU A 24 -10.34 -4.36 -15.90
C LEU A 24 -11.46 -5.04 -16.70
N THR A 25 -11.32 -5.13 -18.02
CA THR A 25 -12.28 -5.80 -18.92
C THR A 25 -11.83 -7.20 -19.34
N PHE A 26 -10.71 -7.69 -18.78
CA PHE A 26 -10.18 -9.01 -19.10
C PHE A 26 -11.20 -10.10 -18.70
N PRO A 27 -11.50 -11.07 -19.57
CA PRO A 27 -12.55 -12.04 -19.32
C PRO A 27 -12.22 -12.98 -18.15
N ASP A 28 -13.24 -13.30 -17.36
CA ASP A 28 -13.14 -14.32 -16.32
C ASP A 28 -12.84 -15.68 -16.95
N SER A 29 -11.70 -16.27 -16.60
CA SER A 29 -11.23 -17.56 -17.10
C SER A 29 -10.50 -18.31 -16.01
N SER A 30 -10.36 -19.63 -16.15
CA SER A 30 -9.58 -20.44 -15.20
C SER A 30 -8.14 -19.91 -15.12
N PRO A 31 -7.54 -19.81 -13.91
CA PRO A 31 -6.18 -19.28 -13.73
C PRO A 31 -5.14 -19.96 -14.63
N LEU A 32 -5.25 -21.28 -14.82
CA LEU A 32 -4.34 -22.05 -15.68
C LEU A 32 -4.47 -21.66 -17.17
N SER A 33 -5.70 -21.41 -17.63
CA SER A 33 -5.96 -20.94 -18.99
C SER A 33 -5.35 -19.56 -19.20
N ILE A 34 -5.50 -18.67 -18.22
CA ILE A 34 -4.94 -17.31 -18.25
C ILE A 34 -3.41 -17.37 -18.34
N VAL A 35 -2.75 -18.16 -17.49
CA VAL A 35 -1.28 -18.32 -17.51
C VAL A 35 -0.80 -18.83 -18.87
N SER A 36 -1.44 -19.87 -19.41
CA SER A 36 -1.05 -20.41 -20.72
C SER A 36 -1.24 -19.42 -21.86
N CYS A 37 -2.31 -18.61 -21.80
CA CYS A 37 -2.58 -17.56 -22.78
C CYS A 37 -1.49 -16.47 -22.71
N PHE A 38 -1.22 -15.92 -21.53
CA PHE A 38 -0.20 -14.89 -21.36
C PHE A 38 1.19 -15.36 -21.79
N HIS A 39 1.57 -16.61 -21.47
CA HIS A 39 2.84 -17.16 -21.89
C HIS A 39 2.95 -17.23 -23.43
N ARG A 40 1.94 -17.79 -24.09
CA ARG A 40 1.93 -17.91 -25.56
C ARG A 40 1.96 -16.54 -26.25
N GLU A 41 1.11 -15.61 -25.83
CA GLU A 41 1.05 -14.28 -26.45
C GLU A 41 2.33 -13.48 -26.20
N LEU A 42 3.00 -13.66 -25.06
CA LEU A 42 4.29 -13.03 -24.78
C LEU A 42 5.39 -13.56 -25.70
N GLU A 43 5.53 -14.89 -25.83
CA GLU A 43 6.52 -15.49 -26.73
C GLU A 43 6.27 -15.07 -28.19
N GLN A 44 5.00 -15.05 -28.61
CA GLN A 44 4.64 -14.61 -29.96
C GLN A 44 4.95 -13.13 -30.19
N ALA A 45 4.69 -12.26 -29.21
CA ALA A 45 5.02 -10.84 -29.31
C ALA A 45 6.53 -10.59 -29.34
N LEU A 46 7.32 -11.35 -28.57
CA LEU A 46 8.79 -11.26 -28.60
C LEU A 46 9.36 -11.69 -29.95
N ALA A 47 8.90 -12.83 -30.47
CA ALA A 47 9.29 -13.32 -31.79
C ALA A 47 8.89 -12.33 -32.90
N SER A 48 7.74 -11.69 -32.78
CA SER A 48 7.28 -10.67 -33.76
C SER A 48 8.05 -9.35 -33.66
N ALA A 49 8.63 -9.04 -32.50
CA ALA A 49 9.33 -7.77 -32.28
C ALA A 49 10.76 -7.78 -32.83
N SER A 50 11.47 -8.92 -32.78
CA SER A 50 12.84 -9.05 -33.29
C SER A 50 13.27 -10.52 -33.37
N ASP A 51 14.07 -10.88 -34.38
CA ASP A 51 14.78 -12.17 -34.44
C ASP A 51 16.08 -12.18 -33.60
N ASP A 52 16.51 -11.03 -33.08
CA ASP A 52 17.74 -10.90 -32.28
C ASP A 52 17.47 -11.23 -30.80
N ALA A 53 18.10 -12.30 -30.31
CA ALA A 53 17.99 -12.76 -28.93
C ALA A 53 18.36 -11.69 -27.89
N SER A 54 19.36 -10.83 -28.18
CA SER A 54 19.78 -9.75 -27.27
C SER A 54 18.76 -8.60 -27.20
N VAL A 55 17.98 -8.41 -28.26
CA VAL A 55 16.87 -7.45 -28.28
C VAL A 55 15.69 -8.03 -27.50
N GLN A 56 15.35 -9.31 -27.71
CA GLN A 56 14.29 -9.99 -26.97
C GLN A 56 14.55 -9.99 -25.46
N GLU A 57 15.77 -10.29 -25.01
CA GLU A 57 16.13 -10.27 -23.59
C GLU A 57 15.90 -8.89 -22.95
N ARG A 58 16.31 -7.81 -23.62
CA ARG A 58 16.04 -6.43 -23.16
C ARG A 58 14.56 -6.09 -23.11
N LEU A 59 13.75 -6.64 -24.03
CA LEU A 59 12.29 -6.46 -24.02
C LEU A 59 11.66 -7.22 -22.86
N VAL A 60 12.15 -8.40 -22.52
CA VAL A 60 11.73 -9.17 -21.34
C VAL A 60 12.03 -8.40 -20.07
N ASP A 61 13.27 -7.92 -19.88
CA ASP A 61 13.66 -7.15 -18.70
C ASP A 61 12.81 -5.89 -18.52
N ARG A 62 12.58 -5.16 -19.62
CA ARG A 62 11.72 -3.97 -19.62
C ARG A 62 10.28 -4.34 -19.25
N THR A 63 9.76 -5.45 -19.77
CA THR A 63 8.41 -5.93 -19.46
C THR A 63 8.29 -6.31 -17.99
N LEU A 64 9.28 -7.03 -17.44
CA LEU A 64 9.35 -7.37 -16.02
C LEU A 64 9.35 -6.11 -15.13
N GLN A 65 10.13 -5.10 -15.50
CA GLN A 65 10.14 -3.82 -14.79
C GLN A 65 8.77 -3.14 -14.80
N LEU A 66 8.11 -3.08 -15.96
CA LEU A 66 6.79 -2.46 -16.09
C LEU A 66 5.70 -3.22 -15.30
N VAL A 67 5.69 -4.55 -15.40
CA VAL A 67 4.75 -5.40 -14.65
C VAL A 67 4.97 -5.27 -13.14
N SER A 68 6.22 -5.15 -12.69
CA SER A 68 6.55 -4.93 -11.28
C SER A 68 6.01 -3.59 -10.77
N ILE A 69 6.17 -2.51 -11.53
CA ILE A 69 5.61 -1.18 -11.19
C ILE A 69 4.08 -1.23 -11.15
N LEU A 70 3.46 -1.90 -12.12
CA LEU A 70 2.01 -2.09 -12.17
C LEU A 70 1.50 -2.88 -10.96
N LEU A 71 2.18 -3.96 -10.58
CA LEU A 71 1.85 -4.77 -9.42
C LEU A 71 1.88 -3.95 -8.14
N GLU A 72 2.96 -3.20 -7.90
CA GLU A 72 3.08 -2.34 -6.71
C GLU A 72 2.05 -1.21 -6.69
N SER A 73 1.73 -0.64 -7.85
CA SER A 73 0.66 0.37 -8.00
C SER A 73 -0.71 -0.21 -7.67
N THR A 74 -0.99 -1.42 -8.14
CA THR A 74 -2.24 -2.15 -7.88
C THR A 74 -2.36 -2.49 -6.40
N LYS A 75 -1.30 -3.04 -5.77
CA LYS A 75 -1.26 -3.29 -4.32
C LYS A 75 -1.46 -2.00 -3.52
N ARG A 76 -0.86 -0.88 -3.92
CA ARG A 76 -1.07 0.43 -3.28
C ARG A 76 -2.53 0.86 -3.38
N SER A 77 -3.16 0.72 -4.55
CA SER A 77 -4.58 1.02 -4.75
C SER A 77 -5.47 0.14 -3.86
N PHE A 78 -5.21 -1.16 -3.81
CA PHE A 78 -5.89 -2.10 -2.91
C PHE A 78 -5.79 -1.67 -1.45
N ARG A 79 -4.58 -1.39 -0.94
CA ARG A 79 -4.37 -0.91 0.44
C ARG A 79 -5.11 0.40 0.72
N LYS A 80 -5.14 1.34 -0.24
CA LYS A 80 -5.89 2.60 -0.10
C LYS A 80 -7.40 2.34 0.05
N ARG A 81 -7.95 1.44 -0.78
CA ARG A 81 -9.36 1.04 -0.71
C ARG A 81 -9.68 0.32 0.60
N ALA A 82 -8.85 -0.62 1.03
CA ALA A 82 -8.99 -1.30 2.32
C ALA A 82 -8.94 -0.31 3.49
N THR A 83 -8.07 0.71 3.45
CA THR A 83 -8.02 1.77 4.47
C THR A 83 -9.35 2.52 4.56
N ALA A 84 -9.90 2.93 3.42
CA ALA A 84 -11.17 3.66 3.37
C ALA A 84 -12.35 2.79 3.85
N HIS A 85 -12.35 1.51 3.46
CA HIS A 85 -13.34 0.54 3.93
C HIS A 85 -13.25 0.31 5.44
N ASN A 86 -12.05 0.09 5.97
CA ASN A 86 -11.85 -0.08 7.41
C ASN A 86 -12.29 1.17 8.17
N SER A 87 -11.97 2.37 7.67
CA SER A 87 -12.36 3.62 8.31
C SER A 87 -13.86 3.90 8.28
N SER A 88 -14.57 3.44 7.25
CA SER A 88 -16.04 3.60 7.15
C SER A 88 -16.81 2.53 7.90
N SER A 89 -16.22 1.33 8.03
CA SER A 89 -16.81 0.21 8.77
C SER A 89 -16.48 0.25 10.27
N TRP A 90 -15.46 1.02 10.66
CA TRP A 90 -15.10 1.22 12.05
C TRP A 90 -16.07 2.18 12.72
N PHE A 91 -16.77 1.68 13.75
CA PHE A 91 -17.88 2.40 14.39
C PHE A 91 -17.44 3.58 15.26
N LEU A 92 -16.16 3.64 15.65
CA LEU A 92 -15.65 4.74 16.47
C LEU A 92 -15.00 5.82 15.59
N PRO A 93 -15.24 7.11 15.87
CA PRO A 93 -14.46 8.18 15.30
C PRO A 93 -12.98 8.10 15.77
N PRO A 94 -12.05 8.74 15.05
CA PRO A 94 -10.62 8.69 15.37
C PRO A 94 -10.31 9.09 16.82
N GLU A 95 -10.98 10.11 17.35
CA GLU A 95 -10.75 10.64 18.70
C GLU A 95 -11.11 9.61 19.78
N LEU A 96 -12.23 8.90 19.60
CA LEU A 96 -12.62 7.81 20.50
C LEU A 96 -11.71 6.60 20.34
N THR A 97 -11.23 6.32 19.12
CA THR A 97 -10.26 5.24 18.87
C THR A 97 -8.93 5.52 19.57
N VAL A 98 -8.42 6.74 19.49
CA VAL A 98 -7.22 7.19 20.23
C VAL A 98 -7.43 7.10 21.74
N LYS A 99 -8.62 7.45 22.23
CA LYS A 99 -8.95 7.31 23.66
C LYS A 99 -8.92 5.84 24.12
N VAL A 100 -9.50 4.92 23.35
CA VAL A 100 -9.41 3.47 23.61
C VAL A 100 -7.96 3.01 23.57
N PHE A 101 -7.17 3.49 22.61
CA PHE A 101 -5.74 3.17 22.49
C PHE A 101 -4.93 3.65 23.69
N SER A 102 -5.29 4.79 24.30
CA SER A 102 -4.66 5.26 25.54
C SER A 102 -4.94 4.40 26.77
N MET A 103 -5.90 3.46 26.68
CA MET A 103 -6.33 2.60 27.78
C MET A 103 -5.79 1.17 27.67
N VAL A 104 -5.14 0.81 26.56
CA VAL A 104 -4.53 -0.50 26.38
C VAL A 104 -3.04 -0.46 26.66
N ASP A 105 -2.45 -1.60 27.01
CA ASP A 105 -1.01 -1.71 27.21
C ASP A 105 -0.24 -1.50 25.89
N THR A 106 1.04 -1.13 26.00
CA THR A 106 1.92 -0.86 24.86
C THR A 106 1.95 -2.01 23.85
N LYS A 107 1.95 -3.27 24.30
CA LYS A 107 2.02 -4.44 23.41
C LYS A 107 0.75 -4.57 22.59
N SER A 108 -0.41 -4.38 23.22
CA SER A 108 -1.72 -4.37 22.56
C SER A 108 -1.84 -3.19 21.58
N LEU A 109 -1.39 -2.00 21.96
CA LEU A 109 -1.35 -0.83 21.07
C LEU A 109 -0.50 -1.08 19.82
N MET A 110 0.70 -1.64 19.99
CA MET A 110 1.59 -1.93 18.86
C MET A 110 1.03 -3.01 17.93
N ARG A 111 0.31 -4.00 18.47
CA ARG A 111 -0.40 -5.00 17.67
C ARG A 111 -1.53 -4.36 16.86
N ALA A 112 -2.37 -3.53 17.50
CA ALA A 112 -3.44 -2.82 16.82
C ALA A 112 -2.90 -1.93 15.69
N ALA A 113 -1.79 -1.20 15.93
CA ALA A 113 -1.13 -0.38 14.92
C ALA A 113 -0.66 -1.16 13.69
N ALA A 114 -0.29 -2.44 13.86
CA ALA A 114 0.15 -3.29 12.77
C ALA A 114 -1.01 -3.88 11.94
N CYS A 115 -2.25 -3.89 12.47
CA CYS A 115 -3.40 -4.51 11.79
C CYS A 115 -3.84 -3.74 10.55
N CYS A 116 -3.88 -2.41 10.61
CA CYS A 116 -4.24 -1.58 9.46
C CYS A 116 -3.72 -0.14 9.58
N THR A 117 -3.68 0.55 8.44
CA THR A 117 -3.24 1.95 8.33
C THR A 117 -4.08 2.94 9.14
N MET A 118 -5.37 2.69 9.31
CA MET A 118 -6.24 3.55 10.12
C MET A 118 -5.86 3.45 11.61
N PHE A 119 -5.70 2.23 12.14
CA PHE A 119 -5.20 2.02 13.49
C PHE A 119 -3.77 2.53 13.65
N ASN A 120 -2.89 2.32 12.66
CA ASN A 120 -1.56 2.89 12.70
C ASN A 120 -1.60 4.42 12.89
N LYS A 121 -2.44 5.13 12.12
CA LYS A 121 -2.61 6.59 12.27
C LYS A 121 -3.08 6.98 13.67
N CYS A 122 -4.08 6.29 14.22
CA CYS A 122 -4.58 6.57 15.57
C CYS A 122 -3.52 6.25 16.63
N ALA A 123 -2.75 5.17 16.45
CA ALA A 123 -1.69 4.78 17.37
C ALA A 123 -0.46 5.67 17.31
N MET A 124 -0.25 6.44 16.23
CA MET A 124 0.81 7.46 16.16
C MET A 124 0.41 8.78 16.84
N ASP A 125 -0.84 8.91 17.28
CA ASP A 125 -1.28 10.08 18.06
C ASP A 125 -0.62 10.09 19.44
N ARG A 126 -0.21 11.26 19.91
CA ARG A 126 0.46 11.43 21.21
C ARG A 126 -0.44 11.03 22.37
N PHE A 127 -1.75 11.30 22.26
CA PHE A 127 -2.73 10.95 23.28
C PHE A 127 -2.88 9.44 23.44
N ALA A 128 -2.54 8.63 22.42
CA ALA A 128 -2.52 7.17 22.54
C ALA A 128 -1.47 6.68 23.55
N TYR A 129 -0.50 7.53 23.92
CA TYR A 129 0.56 7.22 24.88
C TYR A 129 0.45 8.00 26.20
N ALA A 130 -0.62 8.78 26.40
CA ALA A 130 -0.74 9.67 27.55
C ALA A 130 -0.73 8.96 28.92
N HIS A 131 -1.11 7.68 28.93
CA HIS A 131 -1.19 6.84 30.13
C HIS A 131 -0.34 5.57 30.00
N VAL A 132 0.73 5.63 29.21
CA VAL A 132 1.61 4.47 29.01
C VAL A 132 2.31 4.11 30.32
N ASP A 133 2.14 2.87 30.77
CA ASP A 133 2.81 2.40 31.98
C ASP A 133 4.26 1.99 31.67
N LEU A 134 5.20 2.83 32.10
CA LEU A 134 6.63 2.58 31.97
C LEU A 134 7.19 1.70 33.11
N THR A 135 6.42 1.42 34.17
CA THR A 135 6.87 0.65 35.33
C THR A 135 6.89 -0.85 35.06
N THR A 136 6.01 -1.35 34.18
CA THR A 136 6.03 -2.74 33.69
C THR A 136 7.25 -3.05 32.81
N ALA A 137 7.97 -2.02 32.34
CA ALA A 137 9.17 -2.15 31.53
C ALA A 137 10.43 -2.51 32.33
N THR A 138 10.36 -2.47 33.66
CA THR A 138 11.53 -2.46 34.56
C THR A 138 12.26 -3.80 34.72
N SER A 139 11.70 -4.93 34.29
CA SER A 139 12.40 -6.22 34.45
C SER A 139 13.27 -6.62 33.25
N GLN A 140 12.94 -6.22 32.00
CA GLN A 140 13.68 -6.67 30.80
C GLN A 140 13.58 -5.77 29.53
N VAL A 141 13.03 -4.56 29.59
CA VAL A 141 12.82 -3.76 28.37
C VAL A 141 14.02 -2.86 28.07
N ASP A 142 14.46 -2.88 26.80
CA ASP A 142 15.52 -2.02 26.26
C ASP A 142 15.22 -0.53 26.53
N SER A 143 16.19 0.19 27.09
CA SER A 143 16.13 1.64 27.34
C SER A 143 15.72 2.44 26.09
N LYS A 144 16.08 1.95 24.89
CA LYS A 144 15.66 2.53 23.61
C LYS A 144 14.15 2.53 23.42
N VAL A 145 13.46 1.49 23.88
CA VAL A 145 11.99 1.39 23.79
C VAL A 145 11.35 2.41 24.72
N VAL A 146 11.87 2.55 25.95
CA VAL A 146 11.39 3.55 26.91
C VAL A 146 11.57 4.98 26.36
N CYS A 147 12.76 5.30 25.83
CA CYS A 147 13.02 6.59 25.18
C CYS A 147 12.07 6.86 24.00
N ASN A 148 11.79 5.84 23.17
CA ASN A 148 10.85 5.98 22.06
C ASN A 148 9.41 6.24 22.53
N LEU A 149 8.96 5.59 23.61
CA LEU A 149 7.63 5.80 24.17
C LEU A 149 7.48 7.21 24.76
N ILE A 150 8.48 7.66 25.52
CA ILE A 150 8.53 9.03 26.05
C ILE A 150 8.52 10.04 24.90
N HIS A 151 9.31 9.82 23.85
CA HIS A 151 9.34 10.70 22.69
C HIS A 151 8.00 10.74 21.94
N ARG A 152 7.31 9.60 21.80
CA ARG A 152 6.00 9.53 21.16
C ARG A 152 4.90 10.22 21.96
N ALA A 153 4.88 10.04 23.28
CA ALA A 153 3.92 10.70 24.16
C ALA A 153 4.15 12.23 24.21
N GLY A 154 5.42 12.66 24.21
CA GLY A 154 5.79 14.06 24.31
C GLY A 154 5.17 14.72 25.55
N LYS A 155 4.54 15.89 25.37
CA LYS A 155 3.89 16.65 26.44
C LYS A 155 2.62 15.99 27.01
N GLU A 156 2.10 14.95 26.35
CA GLU A 156 0.89 14.26 26.79
C GLU A 156 1.19 13.15 27.80
N LEU A 157 2.47 12.82 28.03
CA LEU A 157 2.90 11.87 29.04
C LEU A 157 2.54 12.42 30.44
N ARG A 158 1.82 11.62 31.23
CA ARG A 158 1.39 11.97 32.60
C ARG A 158 2.06 11.12 33.65
#